data_AF-A0A7W8QXB9-F1
#
_entry.id   AF-A0A7W8QXB9-F1
#
_cell.length_a   1.000
_cell.length_b   1.000
_cell.length_c   1.000
_cell.angle_alpha   90.00
_cell.angle_beta   90.00
_cell.angle_gamma   90.00
#
_symmetry.space_group_name_H-M   'P 1'
#
loop_
_entity.id
_entity.type
_entity.pdbx_description
1 polymer ?
#
loop_
_entity_poly.entity_id
_entity_poly.type
_entity_poly.pdbx_seq_one_letter_code
_entity_poly.pdbx_strand_id
1 'polypeptide(L)'
;MFINALKNPGITALHKILRKHLKIYLEKDPGSIKPHITIAYRDVEPIIYEQIMEAYSKRRFNAHFTVSKFALLKHDGKKWNLFREFESRPQEEQYKMNL
;
A
#
# COMPACT_ATOMS: atom_id res chain seq x y z
N MET A 1 2.07 -4.35 12.05
CA MET A 1 1.13 -3.22 12.26
C MET A 1 1.08 -2.34 11.02
N PHE A 2 -0.03 -1.66 10.75
CA PHE A 2 -0.17 -0.80 9.58
C PHE A 2 -1.06 0.42 9.86
N ILE A 3 -0.87 1.46 9.05
CA ILE A 3 -1.75 2.63 8.96
C ILE A 3 -2.65 2.45 7.74
N ASN A 4 -3.95 2.63 7.90
CA ASN A 4 -4.88 2.61 6.78
C ASN A 4 -4.63 3.83 5.89
N ALA A 5 -4.46 3.58 4.59
CA ALA A 5 -4.53 4.65 3.60
C ALA A 5 -5.97 4.73 3.06
N LEU A 6 -6.41 5.93 2.71
CA LEU A 6 -7.73 6.11 2.12
C LEU A 6 -7.75 5.57 0.69
N LYS A 7 -8.83 4.88 0.33
CA LYS A 7 -9.07 4.51 -1.07
C LYS A 7 -9.36 5.78 -1.87
N ASN A 8 -8.79 5.85 -3.06
CA ASN A 8 -9.08 6.89 -4.03
C ASN A 8 -9.22 6.26 -5.44
N PRO A 9 -9.75 7.01 -6.42
CA PRO A 9 -9.90 6.51 -7.78
C PRO A 9 -8.60 6.03 -8.42
N GLY A 10 -7.49 6.74 -8.19
CA GLY A 10 -6.18 6.44 -8.76
C GLY A 10 -5.65 5.05 -8.35
N ILE A 11 -5.54 4.79 -7.04
CA ILE A 11 -5.04 3.49 -6.55
C ILE A 11 -6.00 2.34 -6.88
N THR A 12 -7.31 2.61 -6.88
CA THR A 12 -8.33 1.61 -7.23
C THR A 12 -8.25 1.21 -8.70
N ALA A 13 -8.06 2.20 -9.60
CA ALA A 13 -7.87 1.97 -11.02
C ALA A 13 -6.56 1.21 -11.29
N LEU A 14 -5.44 1.63 -10.67
CA LEU A 14 -4.16 0.96 -10.81
C LEU A 14 -4.25 -0.51 -10.38
N HIS A 15 -4.85 -0.79 -9.22
CA HIS A 15 -5.07 -2.16 -8.75
C HIS A 15 -5.88 -3.00 -9.74
N LYS A 16 -6.97 -2.45 -10.30
CA LYS A 16 -7.81 -3.13 -11.30
C LYS A 16 -7.01 -3.45 -12.57
N ILE A 17 -6.20 -2.52 -13.05
CA ILE A 17 -5.35 -2.70 -14.23
C ILE A 17 -4.31 -3.79 -13.97
N LEU A 18 -3.58 -3.71 -12.85
CA LEU A 18 -2.55 -4.69 -12.50
C LEU A 18 -3.14 -6.08 -12.30
N ARG A 19 -4.26 -6.20 -11.57
CA ARG A 19 -4.97 -7.46 -11.37
C ARG A 19 -5.38 -8.12 -12.68
N LYS A 20 -5.80 -7.34 -13.68
CA LYS A 20 -6.14 -7.87 -15.01
C LYS A 20 -4.91 -8.40 -15.74
N HIS A 21 -3.81 -7.64 -15.76
CA HIS A 21 -2.60 -8.02 -16.50
C HIS A 21 -1.81 -9.15 -15.82
N LEU A 22 -1.85 -9.20 -14.49
CA LEU A 22 -1.11 -10.18 -13.70
C LEU A 22 -1.92 -11.44 -13.40
N LYS A 23 -3.18 -11.53 -13.86
CA LYS A 23 -4.10 -12.63 -13.53
C LYS A 23 -3.49 -14.02 -13.73
N ILE A 24 -2.71 -14.22 -14.78
CA ILE A 24 -2.09 -15.51 -15.10
C ILE A 24 -0.96 -15.90 -14.14
N TYR A 25 -0.39 -14.93 -13.41
CA TYR A 25 0.68 -15.12 -12.44
C TYR A 25 0.17 -15.18 -10.99
N LEU A 26 -1.14 -14.99 -10.78
CA LEU A 26 -1.75 -14.99 -9.46
C LEU A 26 -2.36 -16.37 -9.17
N GLU A 27 -1.95 -16.99 -8.07
CA GLU A 27 -2.56 -18.24 -7.59
C GLU A 27 -4.02 -18.04 -7.19
N LYS A 28 -4.34 -16.87 -6.64
CA LYS A 28 -5.68 -16.49 -6.17
C LYS A 28 -5.96 -15.03 -6.50
N ASP A 29 -7.24 -14.75 -6.67
CA ASP A 29 -7.73 -13.40 -6.84
C ASP A 29 -7.59 -12.60 -5.53
N PRO A 30 -6.83 -11.49 -5.51
CA PRO A 30 -6.66 -10.66 -4.32
C PRO A 30 -7.93 -9.87 -3.93
N GLY A 31 -8.95 -9.84 -4.79
CA GLY A 31 -10.17 -9.08 -4.56
C GLY A 31 -9.95 -7.57 -4.57
N SER A 32 -10.74 -6.84 -3.77
CA SER A 32 -10.67 -5.39 -3.66
C SER A 32 -9.43 -4.94 -2.89
N ILE A 33 -8.73 -3.91 -3.39
CA ILE A 33 -7.58 -3.33 -2.69
C ILE A 33 -7.96 -2.84 -1.29
N LYS A 34 -7.10 -3.10 -0.31
CA LYS A 34 -7.14 -2.55 1.05
C LYS A 34 -5.84 -1.77 1.27
N PRO A 35 -5.77 -0.50 0.83
CA PRO A 35 -4.51 0.25 0.83
C PRO A 35 -4.09 0.54 2.27
N HIS A 36 -2.84 0.21 2.58
CA HIS A 36 -2.25 0.40 3.91
C HIS A 36 -0.74 0.59 3.80
N ILE A 37 -0.14 1.20 4.81
CA ILE A 37 1.31 1.34 4.96
C ILE A 37 1.71 0.54 6.19
N THR A 38 2.47 -0.53 6.00
CA THR A 38 3.03 -1.31 7.10
C THR A 38 4.12 -0.50 7.81
N ILE A 39 3.99 -0.34 9.11
CA ILE A 39 4.92 0.45 9.94
C ILE A 39 5.73 -0.40 10.93
N ALA A 40 5.34 -1.67 11.11
CA ALA A 40 6.07 -2.62 11.93
C ALA A 40 5.85 -4.04 11.39
N TYR A 41 6.88 -4.87 11.51
CA TYR A 41 6.86 -6.26 11.07
C TYR A 41 5.84 -7.10 11.84
N ARG A 42 5.57 -8.30 11.32
CA ARG A 42 4.63 -9.25 11.93
C ARG A 42 5.19 -9.85 13.22
N ASP A 43 6.50 -10.09 13.26
CA ASP A 43 7.18 -10.86 14.31
C ASP A 43 7.59 -9.98 15.51
N VAL A 44 6.82 -8.92 15.77
CA VAL A 44 6.99 -8.12 16.99
C VAL A 44 6.55 -8.98 18.17
N GLU A 45 7.40 -9.08 19.20
CA GLU A 45 7.06 -9.81 20.42
C GLU A 45 5.74 -9.29 21.02
N PRO A 46 4.87 -10.16 21.56
CA PRO A 46 3.55 -9.75 22.06
C PRO A 46 3.61 -8.59 23.07
N ILE A 47 4.60 -8.61 23.97
CA ILE A 47 4.77 -7.54 24.96
C ILE A 47 5.09 -6.19 24.32
N ILE A 48 5.91 -6.19 23.26
CA ILE A 48 6.26 -4.98 22.52
C ILE A 48 5.05 -4.50 21.72
N TYR A 49 4.28 -5.41 21.15
CA TYR A 49 3.03 -5.06 20.46
C TYR A 49 2.06 -4.33 21.40
N GLU A 50 1.84 -4.84 22.61
CA GLU A 50 0.96 -4.21 23.60
C GLU A 50 1.46 -2.81 23.98
N GLN A 51 2.76 -2.63 24.22
CA GLN A 51 3.35 -1.31 24.50
C GLN A 51 3.16 -0.31 23.35
N ILE A 52 3.31 -0.76 22.10
CA ILE A 52 3.06 0.11 20.94
C ILE A 52 1.57 0.45 20.87
N MET A 53 0.67 -0.51 21.08
CA MET A 53 -0.77 -0.23 21.03
C MET A 53 -1.22 0.68 22.15
N GLU A 54 -0.69 0.54 23.36
CA GLU A 54 -0.94 1.46 24.48
C GLU A 54 -0.52 2.90 24.12
N ALA A 55 0.68 3.07 23.57
CA ALA A 55 1.23 4.39 23.25
C ALA A 55 0.57 5.07 22.05
N TYR A 56 0.17 4.31 21.03
CA TYR A 56 -0.17 4.86 19.71
C TYR A 56 -1.63 4.67 19.29
N SER A 57 -2.40 3.73 19.86
CA SER A 57 -3.78 3.45 19.41
C SER A 57 -4.73 4.64 19.53
N LYS A 58 -4.52 5.50 20.53
CA LYS A 58 -5.35 6.69 20.78
C LYS A 58 -4.86 7.93 20.02
N ARG A 59 -3.72 7.87 19.35
CA ARG A 59 -3.17 9.01 18.62
C ARG A 59 -3.85 9.13 17.27
N ARG A 60 -4.26 10.35 16.91
CA ARG A 60 -4.74 10.65 15.56
C ARG A 60 -3.52 10.91 14.68
N PHE A 61 -3.45 10.22 13.55
CA PHE A 61 -2.46 10.46 12.52
C PHE A 61 -3.17 10.79 11.21
N ASN A 62 -2.76 11.87 10.56
CA ASN A 62 -3.24 12.28 9.26
C ASN A 62 -2.05 12.81 8.46
N ALA A 63 -1.86 12.24 7.26
CA ALA A 63 -0.85 12.67 6.32
C ALA A 63 -1.36 12.48 4.89
N HIS A 64 -0.90 13.33 3.99
CA HIS A 64 -1.22 13.27 2.57
C HIS A 64 0.06 13.43 1.76
N PHE A 65 0.19 12.65 0.70
CA PHE A 65 1.31 12.75 -0.23
C PHE A 65 0.86 12.34 -1.63
N THR A 66 1.53 12.88 -2.64
CA THR A 66 1.29 12.51 -4.04
C THR A 66 2.17 11.31 -4.41
N VAL A 67 1.56 10.32 -5.05
CA VAL A 67 2.28 9.15 -5.59
C VAL A 67 2.58 9.40 -7.06
N SER A 68 3.84 9.70 -7.37
CA SER A 68 4.31 9.94 -8.74
C SER A 68 4.86 8.69 -9.42
N LYS A 69 5.00 7.56 -8.72
CA LYS A 69 5.53 6.32 -9.31
C LYS A 69 5.12 5.07 -8.54
N PHE A 70 5.24 3.93 -9.21
CA PHE A 70 5.19 2.60 -8.61
C PHE A 70 6.31 1.72 -9.16
N ALA A 71 6.66 0.64 -8.46
CA ALA A 71 7.80 -0.19 -8.82
C ALA A 71 7.43 -1.68 -8.93
N LEU A 72 8.11 -2.37 -9.84
CA LEU A 72 8.22 -3.82 -9.84
C LEU A 72 9.47 -4.20 -9.04
N LEU A 73 9.28 -5.07 -8.06
CA LEU A 73 10.33 -5.56 -7.18
C LEU A 73 10.57 -7.05 -7.44
N LYS A 74 11.82 -7.50 -7.26
CA LYS A 74 12.20 -8.91 -7.33
C LYS A 74 12.81 -9.34 -6.00
N HIS A 75 12.27 -10.41 -5.41
CA HIS A 75 12.83 -10.99 -4.19
C HIS A 75 14.03 -11.88 -4.51
N ASP A 76 15.11 -11.77 -3.74
CA ASP A 76 16.35 -12.57 -3.91
C ASP A 76 16.51 -13.70 -2.87
N GLY A 77 15.49 -13.91 -2.03
CA GLY A 77 15.53 -14.86 -0.91
C GLY A 77 15.84 -14.20 0.43
N LYS A 78 16.38 -12.98 0.44
CA LYS A 78 16.65 -12.19 1.65
C LYS A 78 15.87 -10.87 1.69
N LYS A 79 15.74 -10.20 0.55
CA LYS A 79 15.10 -8.89 0.44
C LYS A 79 14.44 -8.68 -0.92
N TRP A 80 13.56 -7.68 -0.96
CA TRP A 80 13.02 -7.14 -2.21
C TRP A 80 14.00 -6.15 -2.81
N ASN A 81 14.39 -6.38 -4.06
CA ASN A 81 15.24 -5.48 -4.83
C ASN A 81 14.42 -4.74 -5.88
N LEU A 82 14.76 -3.47 -6.11
CA LEU A 82 14.18 -2.69 -7.19
C LEU A 82 14.55 -3.33 -8.55
N PHE A 83 13.54 -3.68 -9.35
CA PHE A 83 13.76 -4.21 -10.69
C PHE A 83 13.39 -3.18 -11.78
N ARG A 84 12.28 -2.46 -11.60
CA ARG A 84 11.86 -1.39 -12.51
C ARG A 84 10.95 -0.39 -11.81
N GLU A 85 11.07 0.89 -12.17
CA GLU A 85 10.11 1.93 -11.78
C GLU A 85 9.22 2.32 -12.97
N PHE A 86 8.00 2.75 -12.65
CA PHE A 86 7.01 3.25 -13.61
C PHE A 86 6.49 4.59 -13.10
N GLU A 87 6.67 5.63 -13.93
CA GLU A 87 6.11 6.95 -13.64
C GLU A 87 4.58 6.90 -13.70
N SER A 88 3.95 7.36 -12.62
CA SER A 88 2.56 7.79 -12.62
C SER A 88 2.57 9.26 -13.03
N ARG A 89 1.84 9.59 -14.09
CA ARG A 89 1.55 11.00 -14.44
C ARG A 89 0.15 11.32 -13.89
N PRO A 90 -0.01 11.59 -12.58
CA PRO A 90 -1.31 11.93 -12.04
C PRO A 90 -1.81 13.20 -12.73
N GLN A 91 -2.98 13.11 -13.36
CA GLN A 91 -3.65 14.26 -13.97
C GLN A 91 -4.51 14.97 -12.91
N GLU A 92 -4.76 16.27 -13.09
CA GLU A 92 -5.49 17.10 -12.11
C GLU A 92 -6.89 16.54 -11.74
N GLU A 93 -7.51 15.81 -12.65
CA GLU A 93 -8.83 15.20 -12.45
C GLU A 93 -8.86 14.12 -11.35
N GLN A 94 -7.69 13.57 -10.96
CA GLN A 94 -7.59 12.59 -9.86
C GLN A 94 -7.73 13.21 -8.46
N TYR A 95 -7.69 14.55 -8.34
CA TYR A 95 -7.78 15.26 -7.06
C TYR A 95 -9.22 15.59 -6.63
N LYS A 96 -10.22 15.35 -7.48
CA LYS A 96 -11.63 15.55 -7.09
C LYS A 96 -12.09 14.41 -6.18
N MET A 97 -11.89 14.59 -4.88
CA MET A 97 -12.62 13.82 -3.87
C MET A 97 -14.10 14.22 -3.98
N ASN A 98 -14.95 13.27 -4.39
CA ASN A 98 -16.38 13.40 -4.16
C ASN A 98 -16.59 13.23 -2.65
N LEU A 99 -16.75 14.36 -1.96
CA LEU A 99 -17.21 14.44 -0.57
C LEU A 99 -18.72 14.17 -0.51
#